data_AF-F5YE62-F1
#
_entry.id   AF-F5YE62-F1
#
_cell.length_a   1.000
_cell.length_b   1.000
_cell.length_c   1.000
_cell.angle_alpha   90.00
_cell.angle_beta   90.00
_cell.angle_gamma   90.00
#
_symmetry.space_group_name_H-M   'P 1'
#
loop_
_entity.id
_entity.type
_entity.pdbx_description
1 polymer ?
#
loop_
_entity_poly.entity_id
_entity_poly.type
_entity_poly.pdbx_seq_one_letter_code
_entity_poly.pdbx_strand_id
1 'polypeptide(L)'
;MQIPFQYSLHILKSPDTEAEHHEFLAKEGTDPRRPLAEALCKDIPLKVCTLAYNSGFEKRVIKDLADLFPDLSNHLLDIQSHIKDLMTPFQSHAYYRREFQGSYSIKTVLPGLFPDDPELDYHNLELIQNGSEAMTAFPGLEKKRPEEITAIRQSLLAYCRLDTLAMVKIWGYLKELV
;
A
#
# COMPACT_ATOMS: atom_id res chain seq x y z
N MET A 1 6.36 12.24 -13.96
CA MET A 1 6.47 10.93 -13.28
C MET A 1 6.58 11.19 -11.79
N GLN A 2 5.65 10.66 -11.00
CA GLN A 2 5.80 10.67 -9.53
C GLN A 2 6.88 9.64 -9.16
N ILE A 3 7.79 10.00 -8.26
CA ILE A 3 8.92 9.15 -7.89
C ILE A 3 8.48 8.25 -6.73
N PRO A 4 8.38 6.92 -6.92
CA PRO A 4 8.04 6.02 -5.81
C PRO A 4 9.21 5.94 -4.83
N PHE A 5 8.90 6.00 -3.53
CA PHE A 5 9.92 6.02 -2.47
C PHE A 5 9.63 5.03 -1.33
N GLN A 6 8.43 4.47 -1.28
CA GLN A 6 8.03 3.51 -0.26
C GLN A 6 7.05 2.46 -0.79
N TYR A 7 7.01 1.31 -0.13
CA TYR A 7 5.90 0.37 -0.18
C TYR A 7 5.78 -0.39 1.14
N SER A 8 4.62 -1.00 1.35
CA SER A 8 4.40 -1.99 2.39
C SER A 8 3.73 -3.22 1.75
N LEU A 9 3.97 -4.40 2.32
CA LEU A 9 3.37 -5.66 1.92
C LEU A 9 2.97 -6.42 3.18
N HIS A 10 1.77 -6.99 3.15
CA HIS A 10 1.36 -8.06 4.07
C HIS A 10 1.21 -9.34 3.25
N ILE A 11 2.09 -10.31 3.49
CA ILE A 11 2.22 -11.53 2.69
C ILE A 11 1.52 -12.67 3.42
N LEU A 12 0.48 -13.22 2.78
CA LEU A 12 -0.23 -14.41 3.25
C LEU A 12 0.32 -15.64 2.53
N LYS A 13 1.00 -16.53 3.25
CA LYS A 13 1.50 -17.81 2.70
C LYS A 13 0.36 -18.80 2.44
N SER A 14 -0.71 -18.70 3.21
CA SER A 14 -1.97 -19.40 3.01
C SER A 14 -3.13 -18.54 3.51
N PRO A 15 -4.39 -18.87 3.14
CA PRO A 15 -5.55 -18.08 3.54
C PRO A 15 -5.81 -17.97 5.04
N ASP A 16 -5.21 -18.85 5.85
CA ASP A 16 -5.48 -18.98 7.30
C ASP A 16 -4.22 -18.73 8.15
N THR A 17 -3.11 -18.34 7.52
CA THR A 17 -1.87 -17.96 8.23
C THR A 17 -1.85 -16.47 8.52
N GLU A 18 -1.21 -16.11 9.63
CA GLU A 18 -0.91 -14.71 9.93
C GLU A 18 -0.05 -14.08 8.84
N ALA A 19 -0.28 -12.80 8.56
CA ALA A 19 0.41 -12.10 7.50
C ALA A 19 1.83 -11.69 7.92
N GLU A 20 2.82 -12.02 7.09
CA GLU A 20 4.19 -11.55 7.27
C GLU A 20 4.30 -10.13 6.70
N HIS A 21 4.80 -9.19 7.51
CA HIS A 21 4.93 -7.79 7.11
C HIS A 21 6.32 -7.50 6.55
N HIS A 22 6.35 -6.96 5.33
CA HIS A 22 7.55 -6.44 4.68
C HIS A 22 7.31 -4.97 4.32
N GLU A 23 8.36 -4.16 4.38
CA GLU A 23 8.30 -2.75 4.05
C GLU A 23 9.60 -2.26 3.44
N PHE A 24 9.48 -1.19 2.66
CA PHE A 24 10.61 -0.46 2.12
C PHE A 24 10.32 1.04 2.24
N LEU A 25 11.29 1.78 2.76
CA LEU A 25 11.30 3.24 2.73
C LEU A 25 12.71 3.71 2.38
N ALA A 26 12.83 4.34 1.22
CA ALA A 26 14.12 4.82 0.71
C ALA A 26 14.82 5.77 1.70
N LYS A 27 16.15 5.82 1.59
CA LYS A 27 16.95 6.79 2.35
C LYS A 27 16.74 8.19 1.77
N GLU A 28 16.48 9.17 2.64
CA GLU A 28 16.36 10.57 2.23
C GLU A 28 17.63 11.05 1.51
N GLY A 29 17.45 11.89 0.47
CA GLY A 29 18.55 12.42 -0.34
C GLY A 29 19.14 11.44 -1.37
N THR A 30 18.58 10.25 -1.52
CA THR A 30 18.98 9.27 -2.55
C THR A 30 17.91 9.09 -3.63
N ASP A 31 18.30 8.58 -4.81
CA ASP A 31 17.32 8.16 -5.82
C ASP A 31 16.66 6.83 -5.40
N PRO A 32 15.36 6.82 -5.08
CA PRO A 32 14.72 5.65 -4.52
C PRO A 32 14.36 4.60 -5.58
N ARG A 33 14.32 4.96 -6.87
CA ARG A 33 13.63 4.17 -7.90
C ARG A 33 14.25 2.79 -8.09
N ARG A 34 15.57 2.73 -8.20
CA ARG A 34 16.30 1.47 -8.43
C ARG A 34 16.26 0.56 -7.20
N PRO A 35 16.63 1.01 -5.99
CA PRO A 35 16.53 0.18 -4.80
C PRO A 35 15.10 -0.31 -4.51
N LEU A 36 14.09 0.54 -4.76
CA LEU A 36 12.68 0.16 -4.60
C LEU A 36 12.27 -0.93 -5.59
N ALA A 37 12.65 -0.80 -6.87
CA ALA A 37 12.34 -1.82 -7.88
C ALA A 37 12.99 -3.18 -7.58
N GLU A 38 14.25 -3.17 -7.13
CA GLU A 38 14.97 -4.39 -6.72
C GLU A 38 14.32 -5.04 -5.50
N ALA A 39 13.93 -4.22 -4.51
CA ALA A 39 13.26 -4.70 -3.30
C ALA A 39 11.88 -5.28 -3.62
N LEU A 40 11.09 -4.65 -4.51
CA LEU A 40 9.82 -5.21 -4.99
C LEU A 40 9.99 -6.58 -5.65
N CYS A 41 10.96 -6.73 -6.55
CA CYS A 41 11.21 -8.01 -7.22
C CYS A 41 11.69 -9.09 -6.24
N LYS A 42 12.44 -8.68 -5.21
CA LYS A 42 12.88 -9.59 -4.15
C LYS A 42 11.71 -10.06 -3.27
N ASP A 43 10.84 -9.14 -2.87
CA ASP A 43 9.78 -9.42 -1.89
C ASP A 43 8.52 -10.03 -2.51
N ILE A 44 8.25 -9.78 -3.80
CA ILE A 44 7.09 -10.31 -4.51
C ILE A 44 7.53 -11.36 -5.53
N PRO A 45 7.33 -12.66 -5.29
CA PRO A 45 7.69 -13.71 -6.24
C PRO A 45 6.88 -13.63 -7.55
N LEU A 46 7.38 -14.27 -8.61
CA LEU A 46 6.65 -14.38 -9.87
C LEU A 46 5.37 -15.21 -9.72
N LYS A 47 4.34 -14.88 -10.51
CA LYS A 47 3.07 -15.61 -10.66
C LYS A 47 2.25 -15.74 -9.38
N VAL A 48 2.38 -14.77 -8.47
CA VAL A 48 1.56 -14.68 -7.25
C VAL A 48 0.45 -13.64 -7.43
N CYS A 49 -0.65 -13.80 -6.70
CA CYS A 49 -1.69 -12.77 -6.67
C CYS A 49 -1.23 -11.61 -5.78
N THR A 50 -1.28 -10.38 -6.30
CA THR A 50 -1.04 -9.16 -5.51
C THR A 50 -2.35 -8.41 -5.39
N LEU A 51 -2.76 -8.09 -4.15
CA LEU A 51 -3.92 -7.23 -3.92
C LEU A 51 -3.47 -5.80 -3.72
N ALA A 52 -4.17 -4.88 -4.37
CA ALA A 52 -4.09 -3.45 -4.12
C ALA A 52 -5.50 -2.87 -4.04
N TYR A 53 -5.66 -1.70 -3.44
CA TYR A 53 -6.93 -0.99 -3.37
C TYR A 53 -6.87 0.22 -4.29
N ASN A 54 -7.74 0.29 -5.30
CA ASN A 54 -7.64 1.29 -6.37
C ASN A 54 -6.31 1.15 -7.16
N SER A 55 -6.06 -0.07 -7.61
CA SER A 55 -4.81 -0.60 -8.19
C SER A 55 -4.25 0.13 -9.41
N GLY A 56 -5.01 1.07 -9.99
CA GLY A 56 -4.60 1.81 -11.18
C GLY A 56 -3.36 2.68 -10.94
N PHE A 57 -3.12 3.10 -9.70
CA PHE A 57 -1.91 3.83 -9.33
C PHE A 57 -0.68 2.93 -9.32
N GLU A 58 -0.74 1.83 -8.58
CA GLU A 58 0.34 0.86 -8.39
C GLU A 58 0.74 0.25 -9.72
N LYS A 59 -0.24 -0.14 -10.56
CA LYS A 59 0.02 -0.69 -11.89
C LYS A 59 0.79 0.27 -12.79
N ARG A 60 0.51 1.56 -12.72
CA ARG A 60 1.23 2.58 -13.50
C ARG A 60 2.64 2.77 -12.97
N VAL A 61 2.82 2.89 -11.66
CA VAL A 61 4.13 3.04 -11.03
C VAL A 61 5.05 1.86 -11.37
N ILE A 62 4.54 0.62 -11.27
CA ILE A 62 5.33 -0.58 -11.58
C ILE A 62 5.69 -0.63 -13.07
N LYS A 63 4.76 -0.22 -13.95
CA LYS A 63 5.04 -0.13 -15.40
C LYS A 63 6.13 0.91 -15.69
N ASP A 64 6.08 2.07 -15.06
CA ASP A 64 7.09 3.12 -15.22
C ASP A 64 8.48 2.63 -14.74
N LEU A 65 8.53 1.87 -13.64
CA LEU A 65 9.77 1.23 -13.16
C LEU A 65 10.29 0.16 -14.14
N ALA A 66 9.39 -0.63 -14.73
CA ALA A 66 9.73 -1.65 -15.71
C ALA A 66 10.30 -1.05 -17.00
N ASP A 67 9.84 0.14 -17.40
CA ASP A 67 10.36 0.88 -18.54
C ASP A 67 11.71 1.53 -18.23
N LEU A 68 11.91 1.95 -16.98
CA LEU A 68 13.16 2.57 -16.52
C LEU A 68 14.30 1.56 -16.31
N PHE A 69 13.97 0.33 -15.90
CA PHE A 69 14.95 -0.72 -15.59
C PHE A 69 14.66 -1.99 -16.43
N PRO A 70 15.18 -2.05 -17.67
CA PRO A 70 14.96 -3.19 -18.56
C PRO A 70 15.37 -4.54 -17.99
N ASP A 71 16.38 -4.57 -17.10
CA ASP A 71 16.86 -5.77 -16.43
C ASP A 71 15.88 -6.33 -15.39
N LEU A 72 14.99 -5.50 -14.83
CA LEU A 72 13.94 -5.88 -13.89
C LEU A 72 12.55 -6.01 -14.55
N SER A 73 12.45 -5.57 -15.80
CA SER A 73 11.17 -5.35 -16.51
C SER A 73 10.28 -6.59 -16.51
N ASN A 74 10.82 -7.76 -16.82
CA ASN A 74 10.04 -9.00 -16.88
C ASN A 74 9.36 -9.33 -15.54
N HIS A 75 10.06 -9.13 -14.42
CA HIS A 75 9.51 -9.41 -13.09
C HIS A 75 8.49 -8.35 -12.68
N LEU A 76 8.82 -7.07 -12.90
CA LEU A 76 7.91 -5.97 -12.60
C LEU A 76 6.59 -6.08 -13.40
N LEU A 77 6.67 -6.44 -14.69
CA LEU A 77 5.48 -6.65 -15.52
C LEU A 77 4.68 -7.89 -15.08
N ASP A 78 5.35 -8.94 -14.60
CA ASP A 78 4.66 -10.09 -14.02
C ASP A 78 3.85 -9.66 -12.78
N ILE A 79 4.46 -8.94 -11.83
CA ILE A 79 3.75 -8.36 -10.67
C ILE A 79 2.57 -7.52 -11.14
N GLN A 80 2.81 -6.57 -12.05
CA GLN A 80 1.78 -5.66 -12.57
C GLN A 80 0.56 -6.40 -13.14
N SER A 81 0.80 -7.48 -13.89
CA SER A 81 -0.24 -8.26 -14.55
C SER A 81 -1.07 -9.10 -13.58
N HIS A 82 -0.48 -9.48 -12.44
CA HIS A 82 -1.15 -10.26 -11.39
C HIS A 82 -1.81 -9.40 -10.31
N ILE A 83 -1.72 -8.06 -10.38
CA ILE A 83 -2.43 -7.19 -9.44
C ILE A 83 -3.96 -7.27 -9.66
N LYS A 84 -4.68 -7.62 -8.60
CA LYS A 84 -6.14 -7.58 -8.48
C LYS A 84 -6.56 -6.43 -7.58
N ASP A 85 -7.68 -5.81 -7.94
CA ASP A 85 -8.21 -4.66 -7.22
C ASP A 85 -9.22 -5.10 -6.15
N LEU A 86 -8.88 -4.91 -4.88
CA LEU A 86 -9.76 -5.23 -3.77
C LEU A 86 -10.95 -4.26 -3.66
N MET A 87 -10.90 -3.13 -4.36
CA MET A 87 -12.01 -2.17 -4.45
C MET A 87 -13.17 -2.70 -5.31
N THR A 88 -12.93 -3.66 -6.20
CA THR A 88 -13.92 -4.11 -7.22
C THR A 88 -15.28 -4.54 -6.64
N PRO A 89 -15.37 -5.35 -5.57
CA PRO A 89 -16.68 -5.75 -5.00
C PRO A 89 -17.49 -4.56 -4.48
N PHE A 90 -16.82 -3.54 -3.94
CA PHE A 90 -17.46 -2.34 -3.42
C PHE A 90 -17.87 -1.39 -4.56
N GLN A 91 -16.97 -1.15 -5.52
CA GLN A 91 -17.22 -0.26 -6.66
C GLN A 91 -18.36 -0.75 -7.55
N SER A 92 -18.50 -2.07 -7.71
CA SER A 92 -19.59 -2.68 -8.49
C SER A 92 -20.90 -2.83 -7.70
N HIS A 93 -20.92 -2.44 -6.42
CA HIS A 93 -22.04 -2.65 -5.50
C HIS A 93 -22.41 -4.14 -5.29
N ALA A 94 -21.50 -5.08 -5.63
CA ALA A 94 -21.67 -6.49 -5.32
C ALA A 94 -21.68 -6.73 -3.81
N TYR A 95 -20.99 -5.87 -3.05
CA TYR A 95 -21.11 -5.77 -1.60
C TYR A 95 -21.30 -4.31 -1.19
N TYR A 96 -22.34 -4.02 -0.42
CA TYR A 96 -22.66 -2.67 0.03
C TYR A 96 -23.29 -2.66 1.43
N ARG A 97 -22.93 -1.65 2.22
CA ARG A 97 -23.48 -1.35 3.54
C ARG A 97 -23.87 0.12 3.61
N ARG A 98 -24.89 0.44 4.40
CA ARG A 98 -25.38 1.83 4.56
C ARG A 98 -24.28 2.75 5.08
N GLU A 99 -23.43 2.23 5.94
CA GLU A 99 -22.29 2.87 6.57
C GLU A 99 -21.26 3.39 5.55
N PHE A 100 -21.24 2.83 4.33
CA PHE A 100 -20.35 3.29 3.26
C PHE A 100 -20.79 4.61 2.62
N GLN A 101 -22.06 5.03 2.82
CA GLN A 101 -22.61 6.31 2.37
C GLN A 101 -22.41 6.58 0.87
N GLY A 102 -22.56 5.53 0.04
CA GLY A 102 -22.35 5.62 -1.42
C GLY A 102 -20.88 5.70 -1.86
N SER A 103 -19.93 5.73 -0.92
CA SER A 103 -18.50 5.66 -1.20
C SER A 103 -18.01 4.20 -1.22
N TYR A 104 -16.88 3.99 -1.88
CA TYR A 104 -16.17 2.72 -1.94
C TYR A 104 -14.67 2.93 -1.70
N SER A 105 -14.28 4.06 -1.09
CA SER A 105 -12.89 4.28 -0.68
C SER A 105 -12.54 3.42 0.52
N ILE A 106 -11.27 3.02 0.66
CA ILE A 106 -10.83 2.26 1.85
C ILE A 106 -11.12 3.01 3.15
N LYS A 107 -11.04 4.35 3.14
CA LYS A 107 -11.32 5.22 4.30
C LYS A 107 -12.78 5.26 4.73
N THR A 108 -13.70 4.81 3.87
CA THR A 108 -15.13 4.69 4.20
C THR A 108 -15.52 3.25 4.42
N VAL A 109 -14.93 2.32 3.66
CA VAL A 109 -15.20 0.88 3.78
C VAL A 109 -14.65 0.32 5.08
N LEU A 110 -13.39 0.65 5.42
CA LEU A 110 -12.74 0.12 6.62
C LEU A 110 -13.51 0.45 7.92
N PRO A 111 -13.82 1.73 8.25
CA PRO A 111 -14.60 2.02 9.45
C PRO A 111 -16.06 1.53 9.36
N GLY A 112 -16.62 1.40 8.15
CA GLY A 112 -17.95 0.81 7.98
C GLY A 112 -18.00 -0.70 8.28
N LEU A 113 -16.86 -1.40 8.14
CA LEU A 113 -16.72 -2.81 8.49
C LEU A 113 -16.23 -3.03 9.91
N PHE A 114 -15.33 -2.17 10.40
CA PHE A 114 -14.64 -2.30 11.68
C PHE A 114 -14.71 -0.98 12.48
N PRO A 115 -15.91 -0.53 12.91
CA PRO A 115 -16.07 0.76 13.57
C PRO A 115 -15.41 0.84 14.96
N ASP A 116 -15.24 -0.31 15.62
CA ASP A 116 -14.77 -0.40 17.00
C ASP A 116 -13.31 -0.92 17.11
N ASP A 117 -12.56 -0.98 16.00
CA ASP A 117 -11.16 -1.42 15.98
C ASP A 117 -10.21 -0.21 15.95
N PRO A 118 -9.65 0.22 17.10
CA PRO A 118 -8.78 1.38 17.18
C PRO A 118 -7.44 1.18 16.44
N GLU A 119 -7.03 -0.06 16.18
CA GLU A 119 -5.81 -0.33 15.41
C GLU A 119 -5.99 0.01 13.92
N LEU A 120 -7.24 0.12 13.46
CA LEU A 120 -7.60 0.43 12.08
C LEU A 120 -7.97 1.89 11.84
N ASP A 121 -7.90 2.73 12.88
CA ASP A 121 -8.25 4.13 12.79
C ASP A 121 -7.06 4.99 12.32
N TYR A 122 -7.15 5.51 11.09
CA TYR A 122 -6.17 6.42 10.52
C TYR A 122 -6.01 7.72 11.31
N HIS A 123 -7.00 8.14 12.10
CA HIS A 123 -6.90 9.35 12.93
C HIS A 123 -5.92 9.18 14.11
N ASN A 124 -5.54 7.94 14.43
CA ASN A 124 -4.51 7.66 15.43
C ASN A 124 -3.08 7.91 14.90
N LEU A 125 -2.91 8.21 13.62
CA LEU A 125 -1.61 8.58 13.04
C LEU A 125 -1.34 10.08 13.25
N GLU A 126 -0.18 10.42 13.81
CA GLU A 126 0.13 11.79 14.22
C GLU A 126 0.42 12.75 13.05
N LEU A 127 1.34 12.38 12.15
CA LEU A 127 1.88 13.31 11.14
C LEU A 127 1.35 13.08 9.72
N ILE A 128 1.06 11.83 9.36
CA ILE A 128 0.69 11.44 8.00
C ILE A 128 -0.53 10.54 8.07
N GLN A 129 -1.64 11.04 7.54
CA GLN A 129 -2.96 10.40 7.59
C GLN A 129 -3.52 10.13 6.18
N ASN A 130 -2.84 10.58 5.12
CA ASN A 130 -3.27 10.36 3.75
C ASN A 130 -2.11 10.31 2.74
N GLY A 131 -2.40 9.75 1.56
CA GLY A 131 -1.43 9.60 0.49
C GLY A 131 -0.84 10.93 0.01
N SER A 132 -1.61 12.02 -0.05
CA SER A 132 -1.08 13.34 -0.45
C SER A 132 -0.04 13.87 0.53
N GLU A 133 -0.28 13.75 1.84
CA GLU A 133 0.69 14.11 2.87
C GLU A 133 1.96 13.28 2.74
N ALA A 134 1.83 11.96 2.60
CA ALA A 134 2.97 11.06 2.40
C ALA A 134 3.82 11.48 1.19
N MET A 135 3.17 11.79 0.08
CA MET A 135 3.82 12.23 -1.16
C MET A 135 4.55 13.57 -1.02
N THR A 136 4.10 14.45 -0.12
CA THR A 136 4.76 15.73 0.16
C THR A 136 5.82 15.67 1.25
N ALA A 137 5.73 14.69 2.15
CA ALA A 137 6.59 14.58 3.32
C ALA A 137 7.99 14.04 3.00
N PHE A 138 8.12 13.17 2.00
CA PHE A 138 9.40 12.58 1.61
C PHE A 138 10.30 13.52 0.78
N PRO A 139 9.79 14.27 -0.22
CA PRO A 139 10.61 15.23 -0.95
C PRO A 139 11.16 16.33 -0.04
N GLY A 140 12.49 16.53 -0.04
CA GLY A 140 13.14 17.55 0.79
C GLY A 140 13.35 17.13 2.25
N LEU A 141 13.03 15.88 2.60
CA LEU A 141 13.24 15.33 3.94
C LEU A 141 14.72 15.42 4.36
N GLU A 142 15.64 15.31 3.41
CA GLU A 142 17.09 15.43 3.65
C GLU A 142 17.54 16.81 4.17
N LYS A 143 16.68 17.83 4.05
CA LYS A 143 16.96 19.21 4.50
C LYS A 143 16.46 19.48 5.92
N LYS A 144 15.78 18.53 6.54
CA LYS A 144 15.21 18.66 7.89
C LYS A 144 16.21 18.26 8.98
N ARG A 145 15.89 18.60 10.22
CA ARG A 145 16.69 18.17 11.39
C ARG A 145 16.56 16.65 11.58
N PRO A 146 17.59 15.96 12.13
CA PRO A 146 17.56 14.51 12.31
C PRO A 146 16.34 13.97 13.09
N GLU A 147 15.88 14.70 14.10
CA GLU A 147 14.69 14.35 14.90
C GLU A 147 13.41 14.40 14.04
N GLU A 148 13.26 15.45 13.22
CA GLU A 148 12.13 15.58 12.30
C GLU A 148 12.16 14.50 11.20
N ILE A 149 13.35 14.18 10.69
CA ILE A 149 13.52 13.08 9.72
C ILE A 149 13.03 11.78 10.34
N THR A 150 13.46 11.49 11.57
CA THR A 150 13.07 10.26 12.28
C THR A 150 11.56 10.18 12.47
N ALA A 151 10.94 11.25 12.96
CA ALA A 151 9.49 11.30 13.19
C ALA A 151 8.68 11.14 11.89
N ILE A 152 9.05 11.84 10.82
CA ILE A 152 8.37 11.72 9.52
C ILE A 152 8.52 10.32 8.94
N ARG A 153 9.71 9.72 9.01
CA ARG A 153 9.94 8.35 8.55
C ARG A 153 9.08 7.35 9.32
N GLN A 154 9.01 7.46 10.65
CA GLN A 154 8.16 6.60 11.47
C GLN A 154 6.68 6.74 11.08
N SER A 155 6.20 7.97 10.84
CA SER A 155 4.83 8.20 10.41
C SER A 155 4.55 7.68 9.00
N LEU A 156 5.50 7.78 8.07
CA LEU A 156 5.38 7.22 6.71
C LEU A 156 5.22 5.70 6.76
N LEU A 157 6.03 5.02 7.57
CA LEU A 157 5.99 3.57 7.77
C LEU A 157 4.67 3.14 8.41
N ALA A 158 4.25 3.82 9.49
CA ALA A 158 2.99 3.52 10.18
C ALA A 158 1.77 3.66 9.25
N TYR A 159 1.70 4.76 8.50
CA TYR A 159 0.64 4.98 7.51
C TYR A 159 0.64 3.89 6.41
N CYS A 160 1.80 3.59 5.83
CA CYS A 160 1.90 2.61 4.75
C CYS A 160 1.59 1.18 5.21
N ARG A 161 1.99 0.83 6.43
CA ARG A 161 1.63 -0.43 7.08
C ARG A 161 0.13 -0.53 7.31
N LEU A 162 -0.49 0.54 7.81
CA LEU A 162 -1.94 0.57 8.06
C LEU A 162 -2.75 0.37 6.76
N ASP A 163 -2.34 1.02 5.66
CA ASP A 163 -3.00 0.85 4.34
C ASP A 163 -3.07 -0.62 3.91
N THR A 164 -1.99 -1.38 4.10
CA THR A 164 -1.96 -2.79 3.69
C THR A 164 -2.60 -3.73 4.71
N LEU A 165 -2.51 -3.41 6.01
CA LEU A 165 -3.23 -4.14 7.05
C LEU A 165 -4.75 -4.01 6.88
N ALA A 166 -5.23 -2.81 6.55
CA ALA A 166 -6.63 -2.55 6.23
C ALA A 166 -7.12 -3.46 5.10
N MET A 167 -6.32 -3.63 4.03
CA MET A 167 -6.65 -4.55 2.94
C MET A 167 -6.75 -6.01 3.42
N VAL A 168 -5.84 -6.47 4.28
CA VAL A 168 -5.89 -7.84 4.84
C VAL A 168 -7.18 -8.05 5.63
N LYS A 169 -7.55 -7.10 6.50
CA LYS A 169 -8.78 -7.16 7.30
C LYS A 169 -10.02 -7.18 6.42
N ILE A 170 -10.09 -6.29 5.42
CA ILE A 170 -11.20 -6.25 4.45
C ILE A 170 -11.29 -7.56 3.68
N TRP A 171 -10.17 -8.08 3.16
CA TRP A 171 -10.16 -9.33 2.41
C TRP A 171 -10.60 -10.51 3.28
N GLY A 172 -10.10 -10.61 4.52
CA GLY A 172 -10.50 -11.64 5.47
C GLY A 172 -11.99 -11.59 5.78
N TYR A 173 -12.54 -10.39 5.98
CA TYR A 173 -13.98 -10.21 6.17
C TYR A 173 -14.81 -10.66 4.96
N LEU A 174 -14.40 -10.29 3.74
CA LEU A 174 -15.10 -10.71 2.52
C LEU A 174 -15.03 -12.24 2.33
N LYS A 175 -13.93 -12.88 2.72
CA LYS A 175 -13.75 -14.35 2.65
C LYS A 175 -14.72 -15.08 3.58
N GLU A 176 -15.03 -14.54 4.76
CA GLU A 176 -15.98 -15.14 5.71
C GLU A 176 -17.45 -15.08 5.24
N LEU A 177 -17.77 -14.23 4.25
CA LEU A 177 -19.13 -14.06 3.74
C LEU A 177 -19.54 -15.07 2.65
N VAL A 178 -18.59 -15.83 2.10
CA VAL A 178 -18.78 -16.80 1.01
C VAL A 178 -18.44 -18.21 1.45
#